data_AF-A0A7S3MBT2-F1
#
_entry.id   AF-A0A7S3MBT2-F1
#
_cell.length_a   1.000
_cell.length_b   1.000
_cell.length_c   1.000
_cell.angle_alpha   90.00
_cell.angle_beta   90.00
_cell.angle_gamma   90.00
#
_symmetry.space_group_name_H-M   'P 1'
#
loop_
_entity.id
_entity.type
_entity.pdbx_description
1 polymer ?
#
loop_
_entity_poly.entity_id
_entity_poly.type
_entity_poly.pdbx_seq_one_letter_code
_entity_poly.pdbx_strand_id
1 'polypeptide(L)'
;MFWNRFFSVYLIRWTAKLKSMTEQRTTGNSVDSVDTTASGRTTKDRDGFVTLQLFVSLLNNIAVPCLTVAGISPSCFYHLFVGAPTVNTQFTYRSCSLVSGAICTESSAGVILMDYKPPFTYNYQCSSSFITYYAPTFVFMCVMRAFLSPLLQWALYYLYRRATPGTHWHQLLDSVLVMSLRPVTSAADIRIDVYRPYFDANQMLLSLFTYTGLLLTFGAVFPPVAVALLFTLVSVLYFNQLKISRLLSIAAEKGLLEYADVIEAESRRAGFLPVLQRVVW
;
A
#
# COMPACT_ATOMS: atom_id res chain seq x y z
N MET A 1 -7.30 -5.33 -5.31
CA MET A 1 -6.37 -4.28 -4.84
C MET A 1 -5.72 -3.44 -5.95
N PHE A 2 -5.10 -4.07 -6.98
CA PHE A 2 -4.58 -3.36 -8.16
C PHE A 2 -5.65 -2.47 -8.80
N TRP A 3 -6.86 -3.02 -8.95
CA TRP A 3 -8.03 -2.34 -9.51
C TRP A 3 -8.38 -1.05 -8.74
N ASN A 4 -8.51 -1.09 -7.41
CA ASN A 4 -8.78 0.12 -6.63
C ASN A 4 -7.71 1.20 -6.82
N ARG A 5 -6.43 0.86 -6.91
CA ARG A 5 -5.39 1.90 -7.04
C ARG A 5 -5.27 2.44 -8.47
N PHE A 6 -5.34 1.57 -9.48
CA PHE A 6 -5.33 2.01 -10.87
C PHE A 6 -6.60 2.78 -11.17
N PHE A 7 -7.77 2.20 -10.92
CA PHE A 7 -9.03 2.88 -11.20
C PHE A 7 -9.27 4.08 -10.28
N SER A 8 -9.01 4.04 -8.97
CA SER A 8 -9.26 5.23 -8.13
C SER A 8 -8.36 6.40 -8.52
N VAL A 9 -7.05 6.20 -8.67
CA VAL A 9 -6.14 7.32 -9.00
C VAL A 9 -6.37 7.79 -10.43
N TYR A 10 -6.51 6.88 -11.39
CA TYR A 10 -6.77 7.29 -12.77
C TYR A 10 -8.17 7.85 -12.95
N LEU A 11 -9.22 7.28 -12.33
CA LEU A 11 -10.58 7.84 -12.40
C LEU A 11 -10.63 9.20 -11.72
N ILE A 12 -10.06 9.38 -10.52
CA ILE A 12 -10.08 10.70 -9.86
C ILE A 12 -9.36 11.75 -10.71
N ARG A 13 -8.20 11.41 -11.27
CA ARG A 13 -7.48 12.32 -12.17
C ARG A 13 -8.25 12.57 -13.47
N TRP A 14 -8.93 11.55 -13.99
CA TRP A 14 -9.70 11.63 -15.22
C TRP A 14 -11.00 12.43 -15.03
N THR A 15 -11.71 12.26 -13.92
CA THR A 15 -12.90 13.04 -13.57
C THR A 15 -12.54 14.48 -13.26
N ALA A 16 -11.41 14.74 -12.59
CA ALA A 16 -10.89 16.10 -12.40
C ALA A 16 -10.59 16.77 -13.76
N LYS A 17 -9.96 16.05 -14.69
CA LYS A 17 -9.69 16.55 -16.05
C LYS A 17 -10.98 16.81 -16.84
N LEU A 18 -12.00 15.97 -16.69
CA LEU A 18 -13.31 16.20 -17.30
C LEU A 18 -14.03 17.42 -16.71
N LYS A 19 -13.90 17.62 -15.39
CA LYS A 19 -14.46 18.79 -14.72
C LYS A 19 -13.82 20.07 -15.24
N SER A 20 -12.48 20.11 -15.34
CA SER A 20 -11.78 21.29 -15.88
C SER A 20 -12.14 21.58 -17.33
N MET A 21 -12.28 20.55 -18.18
CA MET A 21 -12.73 20.72 -19.56
C MET A 21 -14.18 21.23 -19.65
N THR A 22 -15.06 20.78 -18.75
CA THR A 22 -16.45 21.25 -18.69
C THR A 22 -16.52 22.71 -18.23
N GLU A 23 -15.80 23.09 -17.17
CA GLU A 23 -15.76 24.47 -16.65
C GLU A 23 -15.20 25.46 -17.66
N GLN A 24 -14.16 25.06 -18.42
CA GLN A 24 -13.57 25.90 -19.46
C GLN A 24 -14.54 26.14 -20.64
N ARG A 25 -15.47 25.22 -20.88
CA ARG A 25 -16.53 25.39 -21.88
C ARG A 25 -17.64 26.34 -21.42
N THR A 26 -17.85 26.47 -20.11
CA THR A 26 -18.89 27.36 -19.53
C THR A 26 -18.39 28.79 -19.35
N THR A 27 -17.08 29.00 -19.18
CA THR A 27 -16.48 30.32 -18.91
C THR A 27 -15.98 31.06 -20.15
N GLY A 28 -16.09 30.48 -21.35
CA GLY A 28 -15.62 31.06 -22.61
C GLY A 28 -16.32 32.35 -23.09
N ASN A 29 -17.25 32.94 -22.33
CA ASN A 29 -17.99 34.15 -22.71
C ASN A 29 -17.79 35.37 -21.77
N SER A 30 -16.90 35.32 -20.79
CA SER A 30 -16.58 36.51 -19.97
C SER A 30 -15.08 36.79 -19.97
N VAL A 31 -14.65 37.48 -21.02
CA VAL A 31 -13.41 38.27 -21.02
C VAL A 31 -13.69 39.48 -20.16
N ASP A 32 -13.25 39.49 -18.90
CA ASP A 32 -12.70 40.68 -18.25
C ASP A 32 -12.15 40.43 -16.84
N SER A 33 -11.00 41.07 -16.59
CA SER A 33 -10.37 41.38 -15.29
C SER A 33 -9.90 40.23 -14.38
N VAL A 34 -8.61 39.92 -14.58
CA VAL A 34 -7.54 39.76 -13.58
C VAL A 34 -7.96 39.96 -12.13
N ASP A 35 -7.84 38.91 -11.31
CA ASP A 35 -7.64 39.09 -9.87
C ASP A 35 -6.67 38.05 -9.30
N THR A 36 -5.63 38.57 -8.62
CA THR A 36 -4.38 37.87 -8.27
C THR A 36 -4.44 37.17 -6.90
N THR A 37 -5.64 36.94 -6.36
CA THR A 37 -5.85 36.54 -4.95
C THR A 37 -6.27 35.07 -4.76
N ALA A 38 -6.36 34.25 -5.81
CA ALA A 38 -6.85 32.86 -5.74
C ALA A 38 -5.83 31.81 -5.22
N SER A 39 -4.59 32.19 -4.88
CA SER A 39 -3.52 31.23 -4.54
C SER A 39 -3.65 30.60 -3.13
N GLY A 40 -4.43 31.20 -2.22
CA GLY A 40 -4.48 30.76 -0.82
C GLY A 40 -5.44 29.62 -0.48
N ARG A 41 -6.42 29.30 -1.36
CA ARG A 41 -7.54 28.40 -0.99
C ARG A 41 -7.31 26.93 -1.34
N THR A 42 -6.33 26.60 -2.19
CA THR A 42 -6.14 25.25 -2.75
C THR A 42 -5.26 24.33 -1.89
N THR A 43 -4.50 24.87 -0.94
CA THR A 43 -3.61 24.07 -0.08
C THR A 43 -4.36 23.32 1.01
N LYS A 44 -5.40 23.92 1.61
CA LYS A 44 -6.17 23.29 2.70
C LYS A 44 -6.96 22.05 2.24
N ASP A 45 -7.43 22.04 0.99
CA ASP A 45 -8.21 20.91 0.45
C ASP A 45 -7.34 19.69 0.09
N ARG A 46 -6.04 19.87 -0.21
CA ARG A 46 -5.13 18.76 -0.55
C ARG A 46 -4.77 17.89 0.66
N ASP A 47 -4.55 18.50 1.83
CA ASP A 47 -4.17 17.77 3.05
C ASP A 47 -5.26 16.75 3.46
N GLY A 48 -6.54 17.16 3.35
CA GLY A 48 -7.68 16.29 3.62
C GLY A 48 -7.78 15.13 2.64
N PHE A 49 -7.46 15.36 1.36
CA PHE A 49 -7.51 14.32 0.34
C PHE A 49 -6.50 13.20 0.59
N VAL A 50 -5.26 13.52 0.98
CA VAL A 50 -4.23 12.51 1.26
C VAL A 50 -4.61 11.64 2.45
N THR A 51 -5.11 12.25 3.52
CA THR A 51 -5.55 11.52 4.73
C THR A 51 -6.72 10.59 4.42
N LEU A 52 -7.71 11.08 3.66
CA LEU A 52 -8.84 10.27 3.20
C LEU A 52 -8.36 9.09 2.33
N GLN A 53 -7.41 9.33 1.43
CA GLN A 53 -6.86 8.27 0.57
C GLN A 53 -6.10 7.21 1.38
N LEU A 54 -5.36 7.61 2.41
CA LEU A 54 -4.71 6.69 3.34
C LEU A 54 -5.74 5.86 4.11
N PHE A 55 -6.75 6.51 4.67
CA PHE A 55 -7.83 5.85 5.38
C PHE A 55 -8.56 4.83 4.50
N VAL A 56 -8.96 5.23 3.28
CA VAL A 56 -9.62 4.36 2.31
C VAL A 56 -8.70 3.21 1.87
N SER A 57 -7.39 3.45 1.75
CA SER A 57 -6.42 2.40 1.45
C SER A 57 -6.35 1.38 2.59
N LEU A 58 -6.16 1.83 3.85
CA LEU A 58 -6.07 0.94 5.01
C LEU A 58 -7.38 0.18 5.24
N LEU A 59 -8.52 0.86 5.11
CA LEU A 59 -9.83 0.25 5.26
C LEU A 59 -10.04 -0.84 4.21
N ASN A 60 -9.78 -0.55 2.93
CA ASN A 60 -9.99 -1.53 1.85
C ASN A 60 -8.98 -2.68 1.87
N ASN A 61 -7.76 -2.43 2.34
CA ASN A 61 -6.66 -3.38 2.22
C ASN A 61 -6.43 -4.21 3.49
N ILE A 62 -6.87 -3.71 4.64
CA ILE A 62 -6.70 -4.36 5.95
C ILE A 62 -8.06 -4.62 6.58
N ALA A 63 -8.85 -3.57 6.83
CA ALA A 63 -10.08 -3.71 7.60
C ALA A 63 -11.12 -4.59 6.89
N VAL A 64 -11.35 -4.41 5.58
CA VAL A 64 -12.33 -5.21 4.82
C VAL A 64 -11.98 -6.70 4.83
N PRO A 65 -10.75 -7.15 4.48
CA PRO A 65 -10.37 -8.55 4.64
C PRO A 65 -10.56 -9.08 6.08
N CYS A 66 -10.17 -8.31 7.10
CA CYS A 66 -10.36 -8.71 8.50
C CYS A 66 -11.85 -8.85 8.86
N LEU A 67 -12.69 -7.92 8.43
CA LEU A 67 -14.15 -7.96 8.65
C LEU A 67 -14.80 -9.12 7.90
N THR A 68 -14.38 -9.41 6.67
CA THR A 68 -14.88 -10.57 5.92
C THR A 68 -14.56 -11.88 6.65
N VAL A 69 -13.33 -12.02 7.16
CA VAL A 69 -12.93 -13.20 7.95
C VAL A 69 -13.73 -13.29 9.25
N ALA A 70 -13.94 -12.16 9.92
CA ALA A 70 -14.76 -12.10 11.13
C ALA A 70 -16.21 -12.52 10.88
N GLY A 71 -16.77 -12.15 9.72
CA GLY A 71 -18.12 -12.53 9.31
C GLY A 71 -18.25 -14.01 8.93
N ILE A 72 -17.23 -14.61 8.31
CA ILE A 72 -17.26 -16.04 7.92
C ILE A 72 -17.11 -16.94 9.15
N SER A 73 -16.25 -16.57 10.11
CA SER A 73 -16.02 -17.37 11.31
C SER A 73 -15.84 -16.47 12.53
N PRO A 74 -16.89 -16.24 13.34
CA PRO A 74 -16.80 -15.33 14.49
C PRO A 74 -15.81 -15.82 15.56
N SER A 75 -15.52 -17.12 15.60
CA SER A 75 -14.52 -17.70 16.50
C SER A 75 -13.07 -17.30 16.17
N CYS A 76 -12.82 -16.73 14.98
CA CYS A 76 -11.51 -16.18 14.61
C CYS A 76 -11.08 -15.00 15.50
N PHE A 77 -12.02 -14.09 15.76
CA PHE A 77 -11.74 -12.85 16.50
C PHE A 77 -12.24 -12.91 17.95
N TYR A 78 -12.93 -13.97 18.35
CA TYR A 78 -13.43 -14.12 19.71
C TYR A 78 -12.32 -14.01 20.77
N HIS A 79 -11.18 -14.67 20.53
CA HIS A 79 -10.05 -14.66 21.47
C HIS A 79 -9.23 -13.36 21.48
N LEU A 80 -9.53 -12.41 20.58
CA LEU A 80 -8.98 -11.05 20.65
C LEU A 80 -9.68 -10.20 21.72
N PHE A 81 -10.97 -10.47 21.97
CA PHE A 81 -11.78 -9.72 22.95
C PHE A 81 -11.99 -10.48 24.26
N VAL A 82 -11.96 -11.81 24.21
CA VAL A 82 -12.17 -12.68 25.38
C VAL A 82 -10.91 -13.49 25.62
N GLY A 83 -10.34 -13.35 26.82
CA GLY A 83 -9.16 -14.13 27.22
C GLY A 83 -9.39 -15.64 27.07
N ALA A 84 -8.32 -16.35 26.71
CA ALA A 84 -8.36 -17.80 26.59
C ALA A 84 -8.83 -18.46 27.89
N PRO A 85 -9.74 -19.46 27.84
CA PRO A 85 -10.07 -20.25 29.02
C PRO A 85 -8.84 -21.01 29.50
N THR A 86 -8.74 -21.24 30.81
CA THR A 86 -7.70 -22.10 31.38
C THR A 86 -7.86 -23.51 30.82
N VAL A 87 -6.78 -24.08 30.31
CA VAL A 87 -6.78 -25.45 29.79
C VAL A 87 -6.41 -26.36 30.95
N ASN A 88 -7.37 -27.19 31.36
CA ASN A 88 -7.17 -28.23 32.37
C ASN A 88 -6.80 -29.53 31.65
N THR A 89 -5.63 -30.05 31.95
CA THR A 89 -5.15 -31.33 31.43
C THR A 89 -5.01 -32.32 32.57
N GLN A 90 -5.39 -33.57 32.33
CA GLN A 90 -5.22 -34.67 33.29
C GLN A 90 -4.19 -35.64 32.73
N PHE A 91 -3.15 -35.92 33.51
CA PHE A 91 -2.15 -36.94 33.19
C PHE A 91 -2.33 -38.10 34.16
N THR A 92 -2.64 -39.28 33.62
CA THR A 92 -2.74 -40.51 34.39
C THR A 92 -1.43 -41.26 34.30
N TYR A 93 -0.85 -41.60 35.45
CA TYR A 93 0.37 -42.39 35.54
C TYR A 93 0.14 -43.58 36.47
N ARG A 94 0.86 -44.67 36.23
CA ARG A 94 0.84 -45.82 37.13
C ARG A 94 1.92 -45.62 38.19
N SER A 95 1.51 -45.47 39.43
CA SER A 95 2.39 -45.52 40.59
C SER A 95 2.30 -46.90 41.23
N CYS A 96 3.41 -47.39 41.79
CA CYS A 96 3.37 -48.61 42.56
C CYS A 96 2.70 -48.36 43.92
N SER A 97 1.60 -49.02 44.22
CA SER A 97 0.92 -48.93 45.52
C SER A 97 1.45 -49.94 46.53
N LEU A 98 1.86 -51.13 46.06
CA LEU A 98 2.42 -52.19 46.89
C LEU A 98 3.73 -52.72 46.28
N VAL A 99 4.83 -52.57 47.01
CA VAL A 99 6.14 -53.11 46.66
C VAL A 99 6.44 -54.31 47.56
N SER A 100 6.70 -55.48 46.96
CA SER A 100 7.14 -56.67 47.69
C SER A 100 8.54 -57.05 47.21
N GLY A 101 9.55 -56.80 48.04
CA GLY A 101 10.96 -56.89 47.65
C GLY A 101 11.37 -55.78 46.67
N ALA A 102 11.91 -56.16 45.52
CA ALA A 102 12.32 -55.23 44.44
C ALA A 102 11.31 -55.17 43.27
N ILE A 103 10.13 -55.79 43.43
CA ILE A 103 9.12 -55.90 42.37
C ILE A 103 7.84 -55.20 42.82
N CYS A 104 7.26 -54.41 41.90
CA CYS A 104 5.96 -53.80 42.11
C CYS A 104 4.86 -54.85 41.92
N THR A 105 4.12 -55.18 42.98
CA THR A 105 3.07 -56.21 42.95
C THR A 105 1.68 -55.62 42.70
N GLU A 106 1.47 -54.36 43.07
CA GLU A 106 0.20 -53.67 42.85
C GLU A 106 0.46 -52.27 42.33
N SER A 107 -0.20 -51.89 41.23
CA SER A 107 -0.11 -50.56 40.63
C SER A 107 -1.44 -49.84 40.80
N SER A 108 -1.40 -48.62 41.36
CA SER A 108 -2.53 -47.71 41.38
C SER A 108 -2.37 -46.63 40.30
N ALA A 109 -3.48 -46.18 39.73
CA ALA A 109 -3.46 -45.05 38.82
C ALA A 109 -3.47 -43.75 39.61
N GLY A 110 -2.36 -43.01 39.58
CA GLY A 110 -2.29 -41.63 40.02
C GLY A 110 -2.79 -40.69 38.93
N VAL A 111 -3.55 -39.66 39.31
CA VAL A 111 -4.00 -38.60 38.40
C VAL A 111 -3.37 -37.29 38.83
N ILE A 112 -2.62 -36.64 37.95
CA ILE A 112 -2.15 -35.27 38.13
C ILE A 112 -3.01 -34.35 37.27
N LEU A 113 -3.58 -33.34 37.91
CA LEU A 113 -4.27 -32.25 37.22
C LEU A 113 -3.28 -31.11 37.02
N MET A 114 -3.13 -30.65 35.79
CA MET A 114 -2.32 -29.48 35.44
C MET A 114 -3.22 -28.46 34.75
N ASP A 115 -3.23 -27.23 35.25
CA ASP A 115 -3.91 -26.10 34.65
C ASP A 115 -2.89 -25.13 34.06
N TYR A 116 -3.12 -24.69 32.82
CA TYR A 116 -2.31 -23.66 32.19
C TYR A 116 -3.21 -22.63 31.51
N LYS A 117 -2.88 -21.36 31.72
CA LYS A 117 -3.58 -20.22 31.12
C LYS A 117 -2.72 -19.66 29.97
N PRO A 118 -2.99 -20.06 28.71
CA PRO A 118 -2.19 -19.57 27.60
C PRO A 118 -2.37 -18.05 27.44
N PRO A 119 -1.27 -17.29 27.17
CA PRO A 119 -1.36 -15.87 26.87
C PRO A 119 -2.06 -15.59 25.54
N PHE A 120 -2.11 -16.58 24.63
CA PHE A 120 -2.80 -16.53 23.35
C PHE A 120 -3.35 -17.91 22.96
N THR A 121 -4.58 -17.97 22.44
CA THR A 121 -5.15 -19.18 21.83
C THR A 121 -5.03 -19.07 20.31
N TYR A 122 -4.35 -20.02 19.68
CA TYR A 122 -4.28 -20.09 18.22
C TYR A 122 -5.34 -21.05 17.69
N ASN A 123 -6.25 -20.55 16.86
CA ASN A 123 -7.24 -21.37 16.16
C ASN A 123 -6.71 -21.75 14.78
N TYR A 124 -6.26 -23.00 14.63
CA TYR A 124 -5.73 -23.52 13.37
C TYR A 124 -6.74 -23.43 12.22
N GLN A 125 -8.03 -23.67 12.48
CA GLN A 125 -9.06 -23.63 11.43
C GLN A 125 -9.23 -22.22 10.86
N CYS A 126 -9.17 -21.22 11.74
CA CYS A 126 -9.24 -19.82 11.33
C CYS A 126 -8.03 -19.43 10.47
N SER A 127 -6.83 -19.72 10.95
CA SER A 127 -5.59 -19.36 10.27
C SER A 127 -5.44 -20.09 8.92
N SER A 128 -5.80 -21.38 8.87
CA SER A 128 -5.80 -22.17 7.64
C SER A 128 -6.75 -21.59 6.59
N SER A 129 -7.96 -21.15 6.99
CA SER A 129 -8.90 -20.48 6.10
C SER A 129 -8.33 -19.16 5.57
N PHE A 130 -7.72 -18.36 6.45
CA PHE A 130 -7.08 -17.11 6.06
C PHE A 130 -5.96 -17.33 5.02
N ILE A 131 -5.07 -18.29 5.29
CA ILE A 131 -3.97 -18.64 4.40
C ILE A 131 -4.50 -19.11 3.05
N THR A 132 -5.49 -20.00 3.04
CA THR A 132 -6.02 -20.60 1.80
C THR A 132 -6.67 -19.56 0.88
N TYR A 133 -7.44 -18.61 1.43
CA TYR A 133 -8.18 -17.64 0.61
C TYR A 133 -7.43 -16.34 0.33
N TYR A 134 -6.63 -15.84 1.28
CA TYR A 134 -6.02 -14.50 1.16
C TYR A 134 -4.55 -14.53 0.78
N ALA A 135 -3.78 -15.54 1.20
CA ALA A 135 -2.35 -15.58 0.89
C ALA A 135 -2.07 -15.56 -0.63
N PRO A 136 -2.78 -16.32 -1.49
CA PRO A 136 -2.58 -16.24 -2.94
C PRO A 136 -2.82 -14.83 -3.50
N THR A 137 -3.82 -14.12 -2.98
CA THR A 137 -4.15 -12.75 -3.41
C THR A 137 -3.04 -11.77 -3.05
N PHE A 138 -2.48 -11.87 -1.85
CA PHE A 138 -1.36 -11.02 -1.42
C PHE A 138 -0.08 -11.34 -2.18
N VAL A 139 0.24 -12.61 -2.39
CA VAL A 139 1.40 -13.04 -3.18
C VAL A 139 1.26 -12.56 -4.63
N PHE A 140 0.09 -12.75 -5.25
CA PHE A 140 -0.17 -12.25 -6.60
C PHE A 140 -0.01 -10.73 -6.68
N MET A 141 -0.54 -9.99 -5.69
CA MET A 141 -0.33 -8.55 -5.62
C MET A 141 1.15 -8.17 -5.52
N CYS A 142 1.94 -8.90 -4.73
CA CYS A 142 3.38 -8.70 -4.61
C CYS A 142 4.07 -8.91 -5.96
N VAL A 143 3.79 -10.04 -6.63
CA VAL A 143 4.36 -10.37 -7.96
C VAL A 143 4.00 -9.30 -8.99
N MET A 144 2.74 -8.90 -9.05
CA MET A 144 2.26 -7.87 -9.99
C MET A 144 2.96 -6.53 -9.75
N ARG A 145 3.29 -6.19 -8.51
CA ARG A 145 3.90 -4.91 -8.15
C ARG A 145 5.41 -4.91 -8.30
N ALA A 146 6.07 -5.96 -7.85
CA ALA A 146 7.51 -6.10 -7.90
C ALA A 146 8.02 -6.35 -9.33
N PHE A 147 7.27 -7.13 -10.13
CA PHE A 147 7.74 -7.56 -11.45
C PHE A 147 6.87 -7.02 -12.59
N LEU A 148 5.55 -7.23 -12.55
CA LEU A 148 4.73 -6.86 -13.72
C LEU A 148 4.68 -5.35 -13.94
N SER A 149 4.55 -4.55 -12.87
CA SER A 149 4.51 -3.09 -12.98
C SER A 149 5.76 -2.50 -13.65
N PRO A 150 6.99 -2.81 -13.21
CA PRO A 150 8.19 -2.30 -13.90
C PRO A 150 8.34 -2.86 -15.30
N LEU A 151 8.02 -4.15 -15.54
CA LEU A 151 8.06 -4.75 -16.88
C LEU A 151 7.09 -4.05 -17.84
N LEU A 152 5.86 -3.78 -17.40
CA LEU A 152 4.87 -3.07 -18.18
C LEU A 152 5.31 -1.64 -18.49
N GLN A 153 5.90 -0.94 -17.52
CA GLN A 153 6.43 0.41 -17.73
C GLN A 153 7.60 0.42 -18.71
N TRP A 154 8.50 -0.57 -18.61
CA TRP A 154 9.61 -0.73 -19.53
C TRP A 154 9.13 -1.08 -20.94
N ALA A 155 8.17 -1.99 -21.07
CA ALA A 155 7.56 -2.36 -22.35
C ALA A 155 6.87 -1.15 -22.99
N LEU A 156 6.03 -0.42 -22.23
CA LEU A 156 5.38 0.80 -22.71
C LEU A 156 6.40 1.85 -23.18
N TYR A 157 7.48 2.02 -22.43
CA TYR A 157 8.58 2.92 -22.83
C TYR A 157 9.26 2.47 -24.13
N TYR A 158 9.53 1.18 -24.27
CA TYR A 158 10.13 0.62 -25.48
C TYR A 158 9.21 0.77 -26.69
N LEU A 159 7.91 0.48 -26.54
CA LEU A 159 6.90 0.69 -27.59
C LEU A 159 6.77 2.18 -27.95
N TYR A 160 6.77 3.07 -26.96
CA TYR A 160 6.70 4.51 -27.18
C TYR A 160 7.89 5.03 -28.00
N ARG A 161 9.11 4.57 -27.70
CA ARG A 161 10.31 4.93 -28.47
C ARG A 161 10.27 4.44 -29.92
N ARG A 162 9.59 3.32 -30.18
CA ARG A 162 9.46 2.75 -31.53
C ARG A 162 8.30 3.36 -32.32
N ALA A 163 7.31 3.94 -31.65
CA ALA A 163 6.16 4.57 -32.29
C ALA A 163 6.56 5.88 -32.99
N THR A 164 6.18 6.03 -34.26
CA THR A 164 6.45 7.26 -35.02
C THR A 164 5.59 8.42 -34.50
N PRO A 165 6.18 9.62 -34.30
CA PRO A 165 5.44 10.78 -33.84
C PRO A 165 4.36 11.16 -34.87
N GLY A 166 3.17 11.50 -34.38
CA GLY A 166 2.01 11.88 -35.21
C GLY A 166 1.00 10.76 -35.50
N THR A 167 1.32 9.49 -35.18
CA THR A 167 0.35 8.40 -35.33
C THR A 167 -0.66 8.37 -34.17
N HIS A 168 -1.89 7.89 -34.43
CA HIS A 168 -2.88 7.64 -33.37
C HIS A 168 -2.34 6.69 -32.29
N TRP A 169 -1.46 5.75 -32.67
CA TRP A 169 -0.81 4.85 -31.74
C TRP A 169 0.12 5.60 -30.77
N HIS A 170 0.86 6.59 -31.27
CA HIS A 170 1.67 7.46 -30.43
C HIS A 170 0.81 8.29 -29.47
N GLN A 171 -0.34 8.80 -29.92
CA GLN A 171 -1.29 9.53 -29.05
C GLN A 171 -1.89 8.64 -27.96
N LEU A 172 -2.26 7.39 -28.31
CA LEU A 172 -2.77 6.41 -27.36
C LEU A 172 -1.70 6.05 -26.33
N LEU A 173 -0.47 5.76 -26.78
CA LEU A 173 0.65 5.47 -25.90
C LEU A 173 0.99 6.66 -25.01
N ASP A 174 0.98 7.88 -25.53
CA ASP A 174 1.22 9.09 -24.73
C ASP A 174 0.18 9.24 -23.60
N SER A 175 -1.09 8.93 -23.89
CA SER A 175 -2.17 8.96 -22.89
C SER A 175 -1.99 7.92 -21.77
N VAL A 176 -1.50 6.72 -22.10
CA VAL A 176 -1.30 5.60 -21.16
C VAL A 176 0.02 5.72 -20.40
N LEU A 177 1.07 6.25 -21.04
CA LEU A 177 2.40 6.36 -20.47
C LEU A 177 2.39 7.27 -19.25
N VAL A 178 2.94 6.77 -18.15
CA VAL A 178 3.11 7.57 -16.93
C VAL A 178 3.99 8.78 -17.27
N MET A 179 3.58 9.96 -16.81
CA MET A 179 4.26 11.24 -17.04
C MET A 179 5.78 11.15 -16.80
N SER A 180 6.21 10.39 -15.79
CA SER A 180 7.62 10.18 -15.43
C SER A 180 8.49 9.55 -16.52
N LEU A 181 7.89 8.97 -17.56
CA LEU A 181 8.60 8.34 -18.68
C LEU A 181 8.62 9.22 -19.94
N ARG A 182 7.90 10.34 -19.93
CA ARG A 182 7.89 11.28 -21.06
C ARG A 182 9.24 11.98 -21.16
N PRO A 183 9.74 12.23 -22.38
CA PRO A 183 10.99 12.96 -22.56
C PRO A 183 10.86 14.37 -21.97
N VAL A 184 11.92 14.83 -21.29
CA VAL A 184 12.02 16.18 -20.74
C VAL A 184 11.88 17.18 -21.90
N THR A 185 10.76 17.90 -21.93
CA THR A 185 10.48 19.02 -22.85
C THR A 185 11.17 20.29 -22.38
N SER A 186 11.25 21.30 -23.24
CA SER A 186 12.00 22.55 -22.99
C SER A 186 11.48 23.31 -21.75
N ALA A 187 12.37 24.05 -21.08
CA ALA A 187 12.11 24.80 -19.84
C ALA A 187 10.88 25.72 -19.93
N ALA A 188 10.58 26.25 -21.12
CA ALA A 188 9.46 27.15 -21.35
C ALA A 188 8.08 26.55 -21.04
N ASP A 189 7.96 25.21 -20.95
CA ASP A 189 6.69 24.51 -20.69
C ASP A 189 6.63 23.89 -19.28
N ILE A 190 7.53 24.28 -18.37
CA ILE A 190 7.50 23.85 -16.96
C ILE A 190 6.37 24.59 -16.24
N ARG A 191 5.13 24.13 -16.46
CA ARG A 191 4.00 24.51 -15.63
C ARG A 191 3.80 23.46 -14.56
N ILE A 192 3.97 23.86 -13.29
CA ILE A 192 3.69 23.01 -12.13
C ILE A 192 2.19 22.73 -12.10
N ASP A 193 1.78 21.61 -12.71
CA ASP A 193 0.39 21.19 -12.70
C ASP A 193 0.12 20.34 -11.44
N VAL A 194 -0.71 20.88 -10.55
CA VAL A 194 -1.13 20.24 -9.30
C VAL A 194 -1.70 18.83 -9.53
N TYR A 195 -2.33 18.60 -10.68
CA TYR A 195 -3.00 17.34 -10.99
C TYR A 195 -2.08 16.29 -11.65
N ARG A 196 -0.90 16.71 -12.09
CA ARG A 196 0.08 15.87 -12.80
C ARG A 196 1.50 16.11 -12.30
N PRO A 197 1.78 15.86 -11.01
CA PRO A 197 3.12 16.02 -10.47
C PRO A 197 4.10 15.11 -11.19
N TYR A 198 5.34 15.57 -11.36
CA TYR A 198 6.42 14.76 -11.93
C TYR A 198 6.77 13.61 -10.99
N PHE A 199 6.75 13.88 -9.69
CA PHE A 199 6.99 12.91 -8.64
C PHE A 199 5.86 12.95 -7.59
N ASP A 200 4.98 11.96 -7.63
CA ASP A 200 3.93 11.81 -6.63
C ASP A 200 4.47 11.13 -5.35
N ALA A 201 5.20 11.92 -4.56
CA ALA A 201 5.75 11.51 -3.27
C ALA A 201 4.67 11.03 -2.28
N ASN A 202 3.49 11.67 -2.29
CA ASN A 202 2.35 11.24 -1.47
C ASN A 202 1.89 9.84 -1.83
N GLN A 203 1.78 9.54 -3.13
CA GLN A 203 1.42 8.20 -3.60
C GLN A 203 2.48 7.16 -3.23
N MET A 204 3.77 7.51 -3.27
CA MET A 204 4.86 6.63 -2.83
C MET A 204 4.75 6.34 -1.33
N LEU A 205 4.62 7.39 -0.52
CA LEU A 205 4.50 7.29 0.93
C LEU A 205 3.27 6.48 1.36
N LEU A 206 2.11 6.74 0.74
CA LEU A 206 0.90 5.96 0.92
C LEU A 206 1.11 4.47 0.60
N SER A 207 1.88 4.18 -0.46
CA SER A 207 2.25 2.80 -0.79
C SER A 207 3.06 2.16 0.32
N LEU A 208 4.08 2.86 0.82
CA LEU A 208 4.97 2.36 1.85
C LEU A 208 4.22 2.12 3.16
N PHE A 209 3.36 3.05 3.58
CA PHE A 209 2.51 2.85 4.76
C PHE A 209 1.54 1.70 4.58
N THR A 210 0.93 1.57 3.40
CA THR A 210 0.01 0.45 3.12
C THR A 210 0.75 -0.88 3.18
N TYR A 211 1.92 -1.00 2.54
CA TYR A 211 2.72 -2.23 2.58
C TYR A 211 3.27 -2.53 3.96
N THR A 212 3.69 -1.52 4.72
CA THR A 212 4.15 -1.67 6.10
C THR A 212 3.00 -2.12 7.00
N GLY A 213 1.81 -1.53 6.85
CA GLY A 213 0.60 -1.98 7.55
C GLY A 213 0.28 -3.44 7.24
N LEU A 214 0.28 -3.83 5.97
CA LEU A 214 0.08 -5.22 5.56
C LEU A 214 1.16 -6.17 6.11
N LEU A 215 2.42 -5.72 6.15
CA LEU A 215 3.53 -6.50 6.70
C LEU A 215 3.35 -6.71 8.22
N LEU A 216 2.96 -5.67 8.95
CA LEU A 216 2.73 -5.74 10.39
C LEU A 216 1.50 -6.59 10.73
N THR A 217 0.42 -6.52 9.94
CA THR A 217 -0.81 -7.27 10.24
C THR A 217 -0.74 -8.72 9.76
N PHE A 218 -0.34 -8.94 8.51
CA PHE A 218 -0.40 -10.27 7.89
C PHE A 218 0.96 -10.96 7.83
N GLY A 219 2.06 -10.21 7.80
CA GLY A 219 3.40 -10.80 7.81
C GLY A 219 3.74 -11.47 9.14
N ALA A 220 3.26 -10.94 10.26
CA ALA A 220 3.39 -11.57 11.57
C ALA A 220 2.66 -12.92 11.66
N VAL A 221 1.50 -13.03 11.00
CA VAL A 221 0.68 -14.25 10.99
C VAL A 221 1.22 -15.28 10.01
N PHE A 222 1.79 -14.85 8.88
CA PHE A 222 2.27 -15.73 7.83
C PHE A 222 3.63 -15.28 7.27
N PRO A 223 4.74 -15.83 7.79
CA PRO A 223 6.10 -15.42 7.43
C PRO A 223 6.42 -15.44 5.92
N PRO A 224 5.94 -16.40 5.10
CA PRO A 224 6.22 -16.36 3.66
C PRO A 224 5.62 -15.14 2.94
N VAL A 225 4.44 -14.66 3.35
CA VAL A 225 3.87 -13.40 2.82
C VAL A 225 4.67 -12.20 3.32
N ALA A 226 5.21 -12.27 4.54
CA ALA A 226 6.08 -11.21 5.05
C ALA A 226 7.31 -11.01 4.15
N VAL A 227 7.98 -12.10 3.76
CA VAL A 227 9.13 -12.05 2.85
C VAL A 227 8.73 -11.48 1.48
N ALA A 228 7.60 -11.91 0.92
CA ALA A 228 7.11 -11.40 -0.36
C ALA A 228 6.75 -9.89 -0.32
N LEU A 229 6.12 -9.43 0.77
CA LEU A 229 5.80 -8.02 0.98
C LEU A 229 7.07 -7.18 1.17
N LEU A 230 8.04 -7.66 1.96
CA LEU A 230 9.31 -6.99 2.17
C LEU A 230 10.09 -6.84 0.86
N PHE A 231 10.17 -7.93 0.08
CA PHE A 231 10.79 -7.90 -1.24
C PHE A 231 10.09 -6.90 -2.18
N THR A 232 8.76 -6.85 -2.14
CA THR A 232 7.97 -5.90 -2.93
C THR A 232 8.24 -4.46 -2.49
N LEU A 233 8.32 -4.21 -1.19
CA LEU A 233 8.64 -2.89 -0.62
C LEU A 233 10.00 -2.40 -1.12
N VAL A 234 11.05 -3.22 -0.97
CA VAL A 234 12.41 -2.92 -1.43
C VAL A 234 12.44 -2.70 -2.93
N SER A 235 11.78 -3.57 -3.71
CA SER A 235 11.70 -3.43 -5.16
C SER A 235 11.06 -2.10 -5.56
N VAL A 236 9.91 -1.75 -4.97
CA VAL A 236 9.21 -0.48 -5.26
C VAL A 236 10.06 0.73 -4.88
N LEU A 237 10.75 0.69 -3.74
CA LEU A 237 11.67 1.74 -3.32
C LEU A 237 12.80 1.92 -4.35
N TYR A 238 13.48 0.84 -4.71
CA TYR A 238 14.59 0.86 -5.64
C TYR A 238 14.16 1.33 -7.04
N PHE A 239 13.03 0.84 -7.55
CA PHE A 239 12.49 1.28 -8.84
C PHE A 239 12.13 2.77 -8.84
N ASN A 240 11.56 3.31 -7.76
CA ASN A 240 11.26 4.73 -7.68
C ASN A 240 12.55 5.57 -7.58
N GLN A 241 13.54 5.12 -6.80
CA GLN A 241 14.85 5.77 -6.73
C GLN A 241 15.54 5.81 -8.10
N LEU A 242 15.54 4.70 -8.83
CA LEU A 242 16.10 4.63 -10.18
C LEU A 242 15.39 5.59 -11.16
N LYS A 243 14.06 5.73 -11.06
CA LYS A 243 13.31 6.67 -11.89
C LYS A 243 13.70 8.12 -11.62
N ILE A 244 13.77 8.51 -10.35
CA ILE A 244 14.16 9.86 -9.96
C ILE A 244 15.60 10.12 -10.40
N SER A 245 16.51 9.18 -10.11
CA SER A 245 17.93 9.30 -10.47
C SER A 245 18.13 9.43 -11.98
N ARG A 246 17.40 8.64 -12.77
CA ARG A 246 17.42 8.72 -14.24
C ARG A 246 16.91 10.07 -14.72
N LEU A 247 15.81 10.56 -14.16
CA LEU A 247 15.22 11.84 -14.55
C LEU A 247 16.16 13.00 -14.21
N LEU A 248 16.78 12.98 -13.03
CA LEU A 248 17.79 13.96 -12.62
C LEU A 248 19.03 13.93 -13.51
N SER A 249 19.53 12.75 -13.89
CA SER A 249 20.66 12.61 -14.82
C SER A 249 20.35 13.24 -16.19
N ILE A 250 19.17 12.95 -16.74
CA ILE A 250 18.74 13.50 -18.03
C ILE A 250 18.55 15.02 -17.96
N ALA A 251 18.01 15.53 -16.84
CA ALA A 251 17.86 16.96 -16.62
C ALA A 251 19.23 17.67 -16.52
N ALA A 252 20.17 17.06 -15.79
CA ALA A 252 21.53 17.58 -15.62
C ALA A 252 22.30 17.61 -16.94
N GLU A 253 22.23 16.54 -17.76
CA GLU A 253 22.84 16.49 -19.10
C GLU A 253 22.32 17.59 -20.03
N LYS A 254 21.07 18.02 -19.85
CA LYS A 254 20.44 19.10 -20.62
C LYS A 254 20.64 20.49 -20.02
N GLY A 255 21.32 20.61 -18.88
CA GLY A 255 21.49 21.88 -18.15
C GLY A 255 20.18 22.43 -17.55
N LEU A 256 19.16 21.59 -17.36
CA LEU A 256 17.84 21.97 -16.87
C LEU A 256 17.73 21.72 -15.36
N LEU A 257 18.52 22.47 -14.57
CA LEU A 257 18.56 22.31 -13.11
C LEU A 257 17.23 22.65 -12.42
N GLU A 258 16.37 23.45 -13.06
CA GLU A 258 15.04 23.82 -12.56
C GLU A 258 14.14 22.61 -12.24
N TYR A 259 14.32 21.47 -12.92
CA TYR A 259 13.59 20.24 -12.58
C TYR A 259 13.93 19.70 -11.20
N ALA A 260 15.17 19.85 -10.75
CA ALA A 260 15.58 19.43 -9.41
C ALA A 260 14.86 20.28 -8.36
N ASP A 261 14.78 21.59 -8.56
CA ASP A 261 14.08 22.52 -7.66
C ASP A 261 12.58 22.23 -7.60
N VAL A 262 11.95 21.91 -8.75
CA VAL A 262 10.53 21.52 -8.79
C VAL A 262 10.29 20.22 -8.03
N ILE A 263 11.16 19.21 -8.21
CA ILE A 263 11.04 17.92 -7.50
C ILE A 263 11.26 18.12 -6.00
N GLU A 264 12.22 18.96 -5.60
CA GLU A 264 12.45 19.28 -4.21
C GLU A 264 11.25 20.02 -3.61
N ALA A 265 10.68 21.00 -4.32
CA ALA A 265 9.49 21.71 -3.90
C ALA A 265 8.26 20.78 -3.77
N GLU A 266 8.06 19.86 -4.72
CA GLU A 266 7.02 18.83 -4.63
C GLU A 266 7.25 17.88 -3.45
N SER A 267 8.50 17.47 -3.22
CA SER A 267 8.88 16.57 -2.12
C SER A 267 8.73 17.24 -0.75
N ARG A 268 9.08 18.53 -0.62
CA ARG A 268 8.85 19.31 0.61
C ARG A 268 7.38 19.47 0.93
N ARG A 269 6.52 19.57 -0.10
CA ARG A 269 5.05 19.58 0.06
C ARG A 269 4.50 18.21 0.43
N ALA A 270 5.19 17.14 0.04
CA ALA A 270 4.80 15.78 0.34
C ALA A 270 5.29 15.36 1.71
N GLY A 271 4.45 15.53 2.72
CA GLY A 271 4.74 15.05 4.05
C GLY A 271 3.50 15.05 4.91
N PHE A 272 3.36 14.02 5.74
CA PHE A 272 2.44 14.06 6.88
C PHE A 272 2.97 14.99 7.97
N LEU A 273 4.25 15.39 7.96
CA LEU A 273 4.89 16.22 8.99
C LEU A 273 4.10 17.48 9.36
N PRO A 274 3.59 18.31 8.42
CA PRO A 274 2.79 19.49 8.77
C PRO A 274 1.44 19.14 9.39
N VAL A 275 0.89 17.96 9.07
CA VAL A 275 -0.38 17.46 9.60
C VAL A 275 -0.17 16.80 10.97
N LEU A 276 0.85 15.97 11.12
CA LEU A 276 1.29 15.38 12.39
C LEU A 276 1.68 16.47 13.39
N GLN A 277 2.42 17.50 12.96
CA GLN A 277 2.68 18.66 13.81
C GLN A 277 1.36 19.34 14.22
N ARG A 278 0.38 19.49 13.33
CA ARG A 278 -0.94 20.06 13.70
C ARG A 278 -1.83 19.17 14.56
N VAL A 279 -1.52 17.88 14.72
CA VAL A 279 -2.31 16.94 15.55
C VAL A 279 -1.63 16.70 16.90
N VAL A 280 -0.31 16.87 16.97
CA VAL A 280 0.48 16.73 18.20
C VAL A 280 0.43 17.99 19.07
N TRP A 281 0.15 19.15 18.47
CA TRP A 281 0.02 20.45 19.13
C TRP A 281 -1.42 20.97 19.02
#